data_AF-A0A7C2TD90-F1
#
_entry.id   AF-A0A7C2TD90-F1
#
_cell.length_a   1.000
_cell.length_b   1.000
_cell.length_c   1.000
_cell.angle_alpha   90.00
_cell.angle_beta   90.00
_cell.angle_gamma   90.00
#
_symmetry.space_group_name_H-M   'P 1'
#
loop_
_entity.id
_entity.type
_entity.pdbx_description
1 polymer ?
#
loop_
_entity_poly.entity_id
_entity_poly.type
_entity_poly.pdbx_seq_one_letter_code
_entity_poly.pdbx_strand_id
1 'polypeptide(L)'
;MVNTGEEVPILVAQAGPLSGQRWTLHATLLIGRETSCDIVITDRQVSRQHARLTLTGKGILLEDLGSKNGTHHNGKILENPTLLQDGDTIQIALAQQFVYLSSDATLPLESEDTDLQPLVIGRLRLEKRSRRVWIGENEIVPPLSASQFKLLEMLYDRQGRVVSRPALIEHVWEGKQAVVVSEQALDALVRRLRDRLAGIDPTHDYIVTVRGHGLRLENPLGK
;
A
#
# COMPACT_ATOMS: atom_id res chain seq x y z
N MET A 1 15.77 19.51 -25.07
CA MET A 1 15.58 18.04 -25.12
C MET A 1 15.63 17.53 -23.70
N VAL A 2 14.82 16.49 -23.43
CA VAL A 2 14.64 15.71 -22.19
C VAL A 2 14.02 16.44 -20.97
N ASN A 3 12.69 16.32 -20.81
CA ASN A 3 12.04 16.05 -19.50
C ASN A 3 10.54 15.74 -19.65
N THR A 4 10.09 14.56 -19.20
CA THR A 4 8.86 14.30 -18.41
C THR A 4 8.79 12.80 -18.11
N GLY A 5 8.71 12.44 -16.83
CA GLY A 5 8.68 11.07 -16.35
C GLY A 5 7.29 10.45 -16.52
N GLU A 6 7.07 9.70 -17.59
CA GLU A 6 5.90 8.84 -17.70
C GLU A 6 6.02 7.71 -16.67
N GLU A 7 5.08 7.69 -15.74
CA GLU A 7 4.95 6.61 -14.78
C GLU A 7 4.30 5.42 -15.45
N VAL A 8 5.05 4.34 -15.45
CA VAL A 8 4.66 3.12 -16.13
C VAL A 8 4.17 2.14 -15.07
N PRO A 9 2.98 1.52 -15.23
CA PRO A 9 2.50 0.49 -14.31
C PRO A 9 3.55 -0.60 -14.14
N ILE A 10 3.69 -1.13 -12.93
CA ILE A 10 4.70 -2.14 -12.63
C ILE A 10 4.07 -3.46 -12.19
N LEU A 11 4.63 -4.56 -12.69
CA LEU A 11 4.38 -5.89 -12.16
C LEU A 11 5.54 -6.24 -11.23
N VAL A 12 5.26 -6.59 -9.99
CA VAL A 12 6.28 -6.93 -8.98
C VAL A 12 6.12 -8.39 -8.58
N ALA A 13 7.19 -9.18 -8.70
CA ALA A 13 7.21 -10.54 -8.21
C ALA A 13 7.34 -10.56 -6.68
N GLN A 14 6.29 -10.99 -5.98
CA GLN A 14 6.29 -11.08 -4.52
C GLN A 14 6.83 -12.41 -4.00
N ALA A 15 6.45 -13.53 -4.61
CA ALA A 15 6.83 -14.86 -4.17
C ALA A 15 7.05 -15.81 -5.37
N GLY A 16 7.91 -16.81 -5.19
CA GLY A 16 8.31 -17.71 -6.28
C GLY A 16 9.70 -17.40 -6.84
N PRO A 17 10.11 -18.07 -7.92
CA PRO A 17 11.48 -18.03 -8.44
C PRO A 17 11.94 -16.64 -8.91
N LEU A 18 11.01 -15.73 -9.21
CA LEU A 18 11.32 -14.38 -9.66
C LEU A 18 11.20 -13.32 -8.56
N SER A 19 10.98 -13.71 -7.29
CA SER A 19 10.77 -12.76 -6.18
C SER A 19 11.82 -11.63 -6.15
N GLY A 20 11.36 -10.40 -5.97
CA GLY A 20 12.19 -9.18 -5.97
C GLY A 20 12.42 -8.55 -7.35
N GLN A 21 12.05 -9.23 -8.44
CA GLN A 21 12.08 -8.66 -9.79
C GLN A 21 10.83 -7.80 -10.07
N ARG A 22 10.99 -6.88 -11.03
CA ARG A 22 9.94 -5.94 -11.44
C ARG A 22 9.98 -5.70 -12.95
N TRP A 23 8.82 -5.53 -13.54
CA TRP A 23 8.65 -5.24 -14.97
C TRP A 23 7.77 -4.00 -15.15
N THR A 24 8.23 -3.06 -15.96
CA THR A 24 7.42 -1.94 -16.44
C THR A 24 6.51 -2.41 -17.57
N LEU A 25 5.23 -2.07 -17.48
CA LEU A 25 4.19 -2.48 -18.43
C LEU A 25 3.97 -1.38 -19.48
N HIS A 26 4.93 -1.24 -20.39
CA HIS A 26 4.86 -0.30 -21.53
C HIS A 26 4.32 -0.95 -22.82
N ALA A 27 4.16 -2.28 -22.82
CA ALA A 27 3.65 -3.05 -23.95
C ALA A 27 3.02 -4.35 -23.43
N THR A 28 2.43 -5.13 -24.33
CA THR A 28 1.97 -6.48 -24.01
C THR A 28 3.12 -7.34 -23.51
N LEU A 29 2.97 -7.96 -22.34
CA LEU A 29 3.91 -8.94 -21.80
C LEU A 29 3.29 -10.33 -21.79
N LEU A 30 4.05 -11.29 -22.28
CA LEU A 30 3.73 -12.71 -22.22
C LEU A 30 4.45 -13.35 -21.03
N ILE A 31 3.68 -14.09 -20.22
CA ILE A 31 4.17 -14.83 -19.07
C ILE A 31 4.09 -16.31 -19.39
N GLY A 32 5.17 -17.04 -19.17
CA GLY A 32 5.19 -18.48 -19.42
C GLY A 32 6.54 -19.12 -19.13
N ARG A 33 6.64 -20.42 -19.39
CA ARG A 33 7.89 -21.17 -19.23
C ARG A 33 8.80 -21.11 -20.46
N GLU A 34 8.26 -20.82 -21.65
CA GLU A 34 9.09 -20.73 -22.84
C GLU A 34 9.99 -19.49 -22.80
N THR A 35 11.21 -19.63 -23.32
CA THR A 35 12.19 -18.54 -23.42
C THR A 35 11.79 -17.45 -24.40
N SER A 36 10.73 -17.66 -25.17
CA SER A 36 10.10 -16.67 -26.05
C SER A 36 9.19 -15.69 -25.29
N CYS A 37 8.86 -15.97 -24.02
CA CYS A 37 8.06 -15.09 -23.18
C CYS A 37 8.90 -13.94 -22.62
N ASP A 38 8.26 -12.80 -22.38
CA ASP A 38 8.91 -11.64 -21.76
C ASP A 38 9.21 -11.91 -20.27
N ILE A 39 8.33 -12.64 -19.60
CA ILE A 39 8.50 -13.09 -18.22
C ILE A 39 8.60 -14.62 -18.21
N VAL A 40 9.83 -15.12 -18.07
CA VAL A 40 10.13 -16.55 -18.10
C VAL A 40 10.13 -17.14 -16.69
N ILE A 41 9.17 -18.02 -16.40
CA ILE A 41 9.10 -18.78 -15.15
C ILE A 41 9.48 -20.23 -15.45
N THR A 42 10.70 -20.62 -15.10
CA THR A 42 11.24 -21.96 -15.38
C THR A 42 10.71 -23.01 -14.40
N ASP A 43 9.40 -23.26 -14.42
CA ASP A 43 8.72 -24.24 -13.57
C ASP A 43 7.77 -25.12 -14.40
N ARG A 44 7.87 -26.45 -14.25
CA ARG A 44 7.06 -27.43 -14.99
C ARG A 44 5.55 -27.26 -14.85
N GLN A 45 5.09 -26.59 -13.80
CA GLN A 45 3.68 -26.29 -13.54
C GLN A 45 3.19 -25.08 -14.34
N VAL A 46 4.09 -24.30 -14.93
CA VAL A 46 3.77 -23.16 -15.78
C VAL A 46 3.70 -23.62 -17.23
N SER A 47 2.57 -23.33 -17.89
CA SER A 47 2.40 -23.50 -19.33
C SER A 47 3.46 -22.73 -20.13
N ARG A 48 3.71 -23.21 -21.36
CA ARG A 48 4.67 -22.61 -22.31
C ARG A 48 4.41 -21.12 -22.52
N GLN A 49 3.17 -20.80 -22.87
CA GLN A 49 2.55 -19.49 -22.80
C GLN A 49 1.38 -19.63 -21.83
N HIS A 50 1.37 -18.87 -20.74
CA HIS A 50 0.48 -19.10 -19.61
C HIS A 50 -0.56 -17.99 -19.49
N ALA A 51 -0.09 -16.77 -19.38
CA ALA A 51 -0.93 -15.59 -19.21
C ALA A 51 -0.35 -14.44 -20.03
N ARG A 52 -1.21 -13.49 -20.35
CA ARG A 52 -0.88 -12.28 -21.08
C ARG A 52 -1.36 -11.07 -20.30
N LEU A 53 -0.48 -10.07 -20.19
CA LEU A 53 -0.82 -8.73 -19.74
C LEU A 53 -0.82 -7.83 -20.95
N THR A 54 -1.96 -7.23 -21.28
CA THR A 54 -2.10 -6.31 -22.42
C THR A 54 -2.36 -4.91 -21.91
N LEU A 55 -1.51 -3.95 -22.28
CA LEU A 55 -1.81 -2.55 -22.07
C LEU A 55 -2.92 -2.13 -23.03
N THR A 56 -4.04 -1.67 -22.47
CA THR A 56 -5.19 -1.15 -23.21
C THR A 56 -5.41 0.32 -22.82
N GLY A 57 -6.22 1.05 -23.59
CA GLY A 57 -6.62 2.42 -23.21
C GLY A 57 -7.43 2.52 -21.90
N LYS A 58 -7.80 1.39 -21.28
CA LYS A 58 -8.53 1.33 -19.99
C LYS A 58 -7.68 0.78 -18.85
N GLY A 59 -6.40 0.51 -19.07
CA GLY A 59 -5.49 -0.13 -18.12
C GLY A 59 -4.96 -1.48 -18.58
N ILE A 60 -4.38 -2.26 -17.66
CA ILE A 60 -3.80 -3.56 -17.95
C ILE A 60 -4.87 -4.65 -17.90
N LEU A 61 -5.08 -5.32 -19.02
CA LEU A 61 -5.93 -6.50 -19.11
C LEU A 61 -5.10 -7.76 -18.85
N LEU A 62 -5.47 -8.53 -17.82
CA LEU A 62 -4.95 -9.86 -17.56
C LEU A 62 -5.82 -10.90 -18.25
N GLU A 63 -5.17 -11.83 -18.95
CA GLU A 63 -5.82 -12.94 -19.65
C GLU A 63 -5.03 -14.23 -19.43
N ASP A 64 -5.74 -15.32 -19.14
CA ASP A 64 -5.18 -16.68 -19.15
C ASP A 64 -5.26 -17.24 -20.58
N LEU A 65 -4.18 -17.87 -21.06
CA LEU A 65 -4.07 -18.37 -22.44
C LEU A 65 -4.41 -19.86 -22.56
N GLY A 66 -5.33 -20.37 -21.73
CA GLY A 66 -5.67 -21.79 -21.67
C GLY A 66 -4.60 -22.59 -20.92
N SER A 67 -4.11 -22.04 -19.82
CA SER A 67 -3.05 -22.67 -19.03
C SER A 67 -3.53 -23.95 -18.34
N LYS A 68 -2.61 -24.88 -18.07
CA LYS A 68 -2.98 -26.18 -17.46
C LYS A 68 -3.44 -26.05 -16.01
N ASN A 69 -2.79 -25.16 -15.25
CA ASN A 69 -2.97 -25.01 -13.81
C ASN A 69 -3.67 -23.71 -13.42
N GLY A 70 -4.13 -22.95 -14.41
CA GLY A 70 -4.84 -21.70 -14.23
C GLY A 70 -3.95 -20.53 -13.79
N THR A 71 -4.45 -19.35 -14.13
CA THR A 71 -4.08 -18.07 -13.53
C THR A 71 -5.09 -17.73 -12.45
N HIS A 72 -4.65 -17.33 -11.26
CA HIS A 72 -5.53 -16.81 -10.22
C HIS A 72 -5.36 -15.30 -10.08
N HIS A 73 -6.47 -14.59 -9.94
CA HIS A 73 -6.55 -13.16 -9.64
C HIS A 73 -7.21 -13.00 -8.27
N ASN A 74 -6.51 -12.34 -7.33
CA ASN A 74 -6.98 -12.15 -5.95
C ASN A 74 -7.45 -13.44 -5.26
N GLY A 75 -6.70 -14.53 -5.49
CA GLY A 75 -6.95 -15.85 -4.91
C GLY A 75 -8.08 -16.65 -5.57
N LYS A 76 -8.70 -16.15 -6.64
CA LYS A 76 -9.75 -16.84 -7.41
C LYS A 76 -9.25 -17.19 -8.81
N ILE A 77 -9.71 -18.29 -9.39
CA ILE A 77 -9.37 -18.65 -10.77
C ILE A 77 -9.90 -17.55 -11.71
N LEU A 78 -9.06 -17.13 -12.64
CA LEU A 78 -9.43 -16.19 -13.69
C LEU A 78 -10.24 -16.92 -14.77
N GLU A 79 -11.53 -16.64 -14.84
CA GLU A 79 -12.43 -17.27 -15.84
C GLU A 79 -12.53 -16.45 -17.14
N ASN A 80 -12.38 -15.12 -17.04
CA ASN A 80 -12.49 -14.20 -18.17
C ASN A 80 -11.37 -13.14 -18.10
N PRO A 81 -10.95 -12.56 -19.23
CA PRO A 81 -10.03 -11.44 -19.23
C PRO A 81 -10.52 -10.31 -18.33
N THR A 82 -9.66 -9.84 -17.42
CA THR A 82 -10.03 -8.90 -16.36
C THR A 82 -9.05 -7.73 -16.29
N LEU A 83 -9.58 -6.51 -16.15
CA LEU A 83 -8.76 -5.33 -15.93
C LEU A 83 -8.20 -5.36 -14.50
N LEU A 84 -6.89 -5.21 -14.39
CA LEU A 84 -6.20 -5.16 -13.11
C LEU A 84 -6.34 -3.78 -12.46
N GLN A 85 -6.53 -3.79 -11.15
CA GLN A 85 -6.54 -2.64 -10.27
C GLN A 85 -5.30 -2.63 -9.39
N ASP A 86 -4.91 -1.45 -8.91
CA ASP A 86 -3.75 -1.29 -8.03
C ASP A 86 -3.80 -2.27 -6.83
N GLY A 87 -2.68 -2.93 -6.58
CA GLY A 87 -2.54 -3.90 -5.50
C GLY A 87 -3.08 -5.30 -5.81
N ASP A 88 -3.67 -5.52 -6.99
CA ASP A 88 -4.17 -6.83 -7.38
C ASP A 88 -3.06 -7.88 -7.39
N THR A 89 -3.36 -9.04 -6.82
CA THR A 89 -2.47 -10.20 -6.78
C THR A 89 -2.75 -11.14 -7.93
N ILE A 90 -1.69 -11.61 -8.58
CA ILE A 90 -1.75 -12.51 -9.74
C ILE A 90 -0.88 -13.71 -9.44
N GLN A 91 -1.48 -14.89 -9.41
CA GLN A 91 -0.78 -16.14 -9.12
C GLN A 91 -0.80 -17.03 -10.36
N ILE A 92 0.40 -17.35 -10.86
CA ILE A 92 0.63 -18.20 -12.02
C ILE A 92 0.88 -19.63 -11.53
N ALA A 93 -0.05 -20.54 -11.84
CA ALA A 93 -0.08 -21.89 -11.26
C ALA A 93 0.11 -21.85 -9.74
N LEU A 94 0.90 -22.77 -9.18
CA LEU A 94 1.36 -22.74 -7.78
C LEU A 94 2.80 -22.23 -7.65
N ALA A 95 3.35 -21.61 -8.69
CA ALA A 95 4.78 -21.37 -8.81
C ALA A 95 5.20 -19.92 -8.53
N GLN A 96 4.43 -18.94 -8.99
CA GLN A 96 4.85 -17.54 -8.99
C GLN A 96 3.69 -16.60 -8.68
N GLN A 97 3.90 -15.71 -7.70
CA GLN A 97 2.97 -14.65 -7.34
C GLN A 97 3.53 -13.29 -7.76
N PHE A 98 2.67 -12.46 -8.33
CA PHE A 98 2.92 -11.07 -8.62
C PHE A 98 1.90 -10.17 -7.92
N VAL A 99 2.27 -8.91 -7.74
CA VAL A 99 1.34 -7.81 -7.51
C VAL A 99 1.47 -6.82 -8.64
N TYR A 100 0.32 -6.41 -9.16
CA TYR A 100 0.23 -5.30 -10.09
C TYR A 100 0.11 -4.01 -9.30
N LEU A 101 0.94 -3.03 -9.64
CA LEU A 101 0.82 -1.66 -9.16
C LEU A 101 0.55 -0.78 -10.37
N SER A 102 -0.55 -0.04 -10.35
CA SER A 102 -0.84 0.90 -11.43
C SER A 102 0.12 2.09 -11.36
N SER A 103 0.29 2.78 -12.48
CA SER A 103 0.93 4.09 -12.50
C SER A 103 0.06 5.16 -11.81
N ASP A 104 -1.26 4.94 -11.76
CA ASP A 104 -2.25 5.86 -11.19
C ASP A 104 -3.00 5.22 -10.02
N ALA A 105 -2.74 5.66 -8.79
CA ALA A 105 -3.68 5.48 -7.69
C ALA A 105 -4.84 6.49 -7.82
N THR A 106 -5.65 6.36 -8.89
CA THR A 106 -6.87 7.17 -9.06
C THR A 106 -8.09 6.37 -8.58
N LEU A 107 -8.64 6.75 -7.44
CA LEU A 107 -10.10 6.66 -7.21
C LEU A 107 -10.80 7.27 -8.44
N PRO A 108 -11.94 6.73 -8.89
CA PRO A 108 -12.55 7.23 -10.11
C PRO A 108 -12.94 8.68 -9.87
N LEU A 109 -12.49 9.56 -10.77
CA LEU A 109 -13.31 10.55 -11.46
C LEU A 109 -12.37 11.28 -12.43
N GLU A 110 -12.75 11.22 -13.70
CA GLU A 110 -12.31 12.03 -14.83
C GLU A 110 -11.23 13.10 -14.54
N SER A 111 -10.09 12.91 -15.23
CA SER A 111 -9.14 13.94 -15.66
C SER A 111 -8.03 14.40 -14.69
N GLU A 112 -6.83 13.94 -15.04
CA GLU A 112 -5.52 14.62 -15.04
C GLU A 112 -4.83 15.04 -13.72
N ASP A 113 -3.55 14.65 -13.63
CA ASP A 113 -2.44 15.04 -12.72
C ASP A 113 -2.24 14.27 -11.38
N THR A 114 -1.24 13.35 -11.29
CA THR A 114 0.03 13.46 -10.50
C THR A 114 0.70 12.12 -10.07
N ASP A 115 1.93 11.93 -10.55
CA ASP A 115 3.16 11.25 -10.07
C ASP A 115 3.24 10.20 -8.87
N LEU A 116 3.46 8.89 -9.12
CA LEU A 116 4.22 7.85 -8.37
C LEU A 116 5.76 7.75 -8.61
N GLN A 117 6.48 8.46 -7.73
CA GLN A 117 7.87 8.22 -7.26
C GLN A 117 7.98 6.92 -6.40
N PRO A 118 9.17 6.47 -5.93
CA PRO A 118 9.42 5.12 -5.36
C PRO A 118 8.42 4.64 -4.30
N LEU A 119 8.26 3.33 -4.08
CA LEU A 119 7.43 2.79 -2.98
C LEU A 119 8.06 3.15 -1.64
N VAL A 120 7.74 4.34 -1.13
CA VAL A 120 8.41 4.83 0.06
C VAL A 120 7.69 4.40 1.31
N ILE A 121 8.25 3.41 1.97
CA ILE A 121 7.82 3.03 3.31
C ILE A 121 8.17 4.19 4.23
N GLY A 122 7.15 4.88 4.73
CA GLY A 122 7.33 5.91 5.75
C GLY A 122 8.05 5.32 6.97
N ARG A 123 8.89 6.14 7.60
CA ARG A 123 9.74 5.78 8.73
C ARG A 123 8.92 5.18 9.87
N LEU A 124 7.69 5.65 10.09
CA LEU A 124 6.72 5.06 11.02
C LEU A 124 5.90 3.97 10.33
N ARG A 125 5.84 2.78 10.92
CA ARG A 125 5.07 1.63 10.43
C ARG A 125 4.10 1.14 11.51
N LEU A 126 2.91 0.72 11.11
CA LEU A 126 1.86 0.28 12.03
C LEU A 126 1.26 -1.06 11.58
N GLU A 127 1.15 -2.02 12.51
CA GLU A 127 0.50 -3.31 12.29
C GLU A 127 -0.80 -3.39 13.11
N LYS A 128 -1.95 -3.37 12.41
CA LYS A 128 -3.29 -3.28 13.04
C LYS A 128 -3.68 -4.51 13.85
N ARG A 129 -3.34 -5.71 13.34
CA ARG A 129 -3.76 -6.98 13.94
C ARG A 129 -3.11 -7.23 15.30
N SER A 130 -1.81 -6.96 15.40
CA SER A 130 -1.01 -7.15 16.62
C SER A 130 -0.93 -5.89 17.49
N ARG A 131 -1.40 -4.75 16.98
CA ARG A 131 -1.29 -3.41 17.59
C ARG A 131 0.15 -2.99 17.90
N ARG A 132 1.05 -3.28 16.97
CA ARG A 132 2.47 -2.97 17.08
C ARG A 132 2.82 -1.79 16.17
N VAL A 133 3.79 -1.00 16.61
CA VAL A 133 4.21 0.22 15.92
C VAL A 133 5.73 0.25 15.93
N TRP A 134 6.32 0.58 14.77
CA TRP A 134 7.75 0.73 14.60
C TRP A 134 8.08 2.13 14.09
N ILE A 135 9.26 2.61 14.45
CA ILE A 135 9.93 3.74 13.80
C ILE A 135 11.29 3.24 13.31
N GLY A 136 11.49 3.24 12.00
CA GLY A 136 12.58 2.53 11.35
C GLY A 136 12.49 1.03 11.67
N GLU A 137 13.55 0.49 12.25
CA GLU A 137 13.62 -0.90 12.73
C GLU A 137 13.18 -1.06 14.19
N ASN A 138 13.03 0.03 14.94
CA ASN A 138 12.78 0.01 16.37
C ASN A 138 11.28 -0.08 16.67
N GLU A 139 10.87 -1.11 17.40
CA GLU A 139 9.51 -1.24 17.90
C GLU A 139 9.28 -0.33 19.12
N ILE A 140 8.11 0.29 19.20
CA ILE A 140 7.69 1.04 20.39
C ILE A 140 7.30 0.06 21.50
N VAL A 141 8.19 -0.12 22.47
CA VAL A 141 7.98 -0.97 23.66
C VAL A 141 8.11 -0.13 24.94
N PRO A 142 7.20 -0.27 25.95
CA PRO A 142 6.02 -1.13 25.97
C PRO A 142 4.98 -0.70 24.92
N PRO A 143 3.98 -1.51 24.54
CA PRO A 143 3.01 -1.14 23.51
C PRO A 143 2.27 0.17 23.81
N LEU A 144 1.74 0.83 22.77
CA LEU A 144 0.87 1.99 22.93
C LEU A 144 -0.42 1.58 23.65
N SER A 145 -0.95 2.45 24.50
CA SER A 145 -2.29 2.23 25.07
C SER A 145 -3.35 2.21 23.98
N ALA A 146 -4.52 1.60 24.23
CA ALA A 146 -5.58 1.47 23.23
C ALA A 146 -6.00 2.82 22.61
N SER A 147 -6.11 3.89 23.40
CA SER A 147 -6.44 5.22 22.90
C SER A 147 -5.32 5.85 22.08
N GLN A 148 -4.05 5.64 22.47
CA GLN A 148 -2.89 6.12 21.70
C GLN A 148 -2.78 5.39 20.37
N PHE A 149 -3.01 4.08 20.36
CA PHE A 149 -2.99 3.28 19.14
C PHE A 149 -4.10 3.69 18.18
N LYS A 150 -5.36 3.81 18.65
CA LYS A 150 -6.49 4.26 17.81
C LYS A 150 -6.24 5.65 17.21
N LEU A 151 -5.70 6.58 18.00
CA LEU A 151 -5.35 7.90 17.52
C LEU A 151 -4.33 7.82 16.38
N LEU A 152 -3.25 7.05 16.57
CA LEU A 152 -2.20 6.88 15.57
C LEU A 152 -2.70 6.13 14.32
N GLU A 153 -3.49 5.08 14.49
CA GLU A 153 -4.11 4.30 13.41
C GLU A 153 -4.98 5.20 12.52
N MET A 154 -5.83 6.04 13.13
CA MET A 154 -6.68 6.97 12.41
C MET A 154 -5.88 7.99 11.57
N LEU A 155 -4.78 8.49 12.15
CA LEU A 155 -3.88 9.43 11.49
C LEU A 155 -3.02 8.74 10.41
N TYR A 156 -2.67 7.47 10.61
CA TYR A 156 -1.91 6.66 9.67
C TYR A 156 -2.74 6.31 8.43
N ASP A 157 -3.99 5.89 8.61
CA ASP A 157 -4.92 5.61 7.52
C ASP A 157 -5.28 6.86 6.69
N ARG A 158 -5.06 8.04 7.27
CA ARG A 158 -5.28 9.34 6.63
C ARG A 158 -3.98 10.15 6.52
N GLN A 159 -2.83 9.47 6.42
CA GLN A 159 -1.54 10.15 6.37
C GLN A 159 -1.48 11.22 5.27
N GLY A 160 -0.78 12.32 5.54
CA GLY A 160 -0.78 13.48 4.64
C GLY A 160 -2.05 14.35 4.67
N ARG A 161 -3.14 13.93 5.33
CA ARG A 161 -4.37 14.72 5.48
C ARG A 161 -4.54 15.26 6.90
N VAL A 162 -5.22 16.40 7.03
CA VAL A 162 -5.59 16.96 8.33
C VAL A 162 -6.87 16.29 8.82
N VAL A 163 -6.82 15.70 10.01
CA VAL A 163 -7.96 15.11 10.70
C VAL A 163 -8.43 16.06 11.79
N SER A 164 -9.72 16.41 11.76
CA SER A 164 -10.29 17.40 12.68
C SER A 164 -10.32 16.90 14.12
N ARG A 165 -10.19 17.81 15.08
CA ARG A 165 -10.26 17.48 16.52
C ARG A 165 -11.55 16.74 16.90
N PRO A 166 -12.75 17.15 16.43
CA PRO A 166 -13.99 16.43 16.72
C PRO A 166 -13.97 14.99 16.20
N ALA A 167 -13.48 14.77 14.98
CA ALA A 167 -13.40 13.42 14.40
C ALA A 167 -12.41 12.51 15.14
N LEU A 168 -11.28 13.07 15.60
CA LEU A 168 -10.31 12.35 16.44
C LEU A 168 -10.92 11.95 17.79
N ILE A 169 -11.66 12.87 18.41
CA ILE A 169 -12.34 12.61 19.69
C ILE A 169 -13.39 11.52 19.52
N GLU A 170 -14.22 11.62 18.49
CA GLU A 170 -15.26 10.64 18.20
C GLU A 170 -14.68 9.24 17.99
N HIS A 171 -13.65 9.12 17.17
CA HIS A 171 -13.05 7.82 16.83
C HIS A 171 -12.30 7.17 18.01
N VAL A 172 -11.52 7.94 18.77
CA VAL A 172 -10.71 7.40 19.87
C VAL A 172 -11.59 6.95 21.04
N TRP A 173 -12.69 7.66 21.29
CA TRP A 173 -13.62 7.39 22.40
C TRP A 173 -14.96 6.77 21.98
N GLU A 174 -15.08 6.31 20.74
CA GLU A 174 -16.24 5.59 20.22
C GLU A 174 -16.68 4.47 21.19
N GLY A 175 -17.96 4.49 21.58
CA GLY A 175 -18.56 3.52 22.52
C GLY A 175 -18.60 3.95 23.99
N LYS A 176 -18.08 5.12 24.38
CA LYS A 176 -18.24 5.66 25.75
C LYS A 176 -19.41 6.65 25.84
N GLN A 177 -20.63 6.14 25.96
CA GLN A 177 -21.89 6.91 26.01
C GLN A 177 -22.04 7.90 27.19
N ALA A 178 -21.05 8.05 28.09
CA ALA A 178 -21.22 8.78 29.35
C ALA A 178 -20.22 9.91 29.60
N VAL A 179 -19.23 10.15 28.73
CA VAL A 179 -18.21 11.18 28.97
C VAL A 179 -18.14 12.13 27.78
N VAL A 180 -18.53 13.37 27.99
CA VAL A 180 -18.17 14.48 27.08
C VAL A 180 -16.66 14.61 27.15
N VAL A 181 -15.97 14.07 26.17
CA VAL A 181 -14.50 14.14 26.10
C VAL A 181 -14.12 15.54 25.63
N SER A 182 -13.37 16.25 26.46
CA SER A 182 -12.92 17.60 26.15
C SER A 182 -11.76 17.61 25.16
N GLU A 183 -11.58 18.72 24.45
CA GLU A 183 -10.38 18.93 23.62
C GLU A 183 -9.08 18.81 24.42
N GLN A 184 -9.11 19.15 25.73
CA GLN A 184 -7.97 18.99 26.62
C GLN A 184 -7.55 17.52 26.79
N ALA A 185 -8.51 16.58 26.76
CA ALA A 185 -8.21 15.15 26.82
C ALA A 185 -7.54 14.66 25.54
N LEU A 186 -7.98 15.17 24.38
CA LEU A 186 -7.28 14.95 23.11
C LEU A 186 -5.86 15.52 23.17
N ASP A 187 -5.70 16.76 23.61
CA ASP A 187 -4.39 17.42 23.70
C ASP A 187 -3.42 16.65 24.64
N ALA A 188 -3.92 16.15 25.76
CA ALA A 188 -3.13 15.29 26.66
C ALA A 188 -2.75 13.95 26.01
N LEU A 189 -3.66 13.34 25.25
CA LEU A 189 -3.40 12.09 24.52
C LEU A 189 -2.35 12.31 23.42
N VAL A 190 -2.49 13.39 22.65
CA VAL A 190 -1.55 13.79 21.59
C VAL A 190 -0.17 14.03 22.17
N ARG A 191 -0.07 14.78 23.28
CA ARG A 191 1.21 15.00 23.97
C ARG A 191 1.87 13.69 24.35
N ARG A 192 1.15 12.79 25.03
CA ARG A 192 1.70 11.49 25.45
C ARG A 192 2.09 10.62 24.26
N LEU A 193 1.35 10.68 23.15
CA LEU A 193 1.71 9.95 21.93
C LEU A 193 2.98 10.53 21.31
N ARG A 194 3.12 11.86 21.21
CA ARG A 194 4.36 12.52 20.76
C ARG A 194 5.56 12.12 21.62
N ASP A 195 5.42 12.16 22.95
CA ASP A 195 6.50 11.75 23.87
C ASP A 195 6.95 10.30 23.60
N ARG A 196 6.01 9.41 23.27
CA ARG A 196 6.29 8.00 22.94
C ARG A 196 7.00 7.83 21.60
N LEU A 197 6.66 8.64 20.59
CA LEU A 197 7.34 8.62 19.29
C LEU A 197 8.73 9.24 19.38
N ALA A 198 8.85 10.40 20.05
CA ALA A 198 10.11 11.10 20.28
C ALA A 198 11.10 10.28 21.12
N GLY A 199 10.62 9.39 21.99
CA GLY A 199 11.46 8.44 22.72
C GLY A 199 12.19 7.43 21.83
N ILE A 200 11.69 7.17 20.62
CA ILE A 200 12.33 6.27 19.64
C ILE A 200 13.07 7.06 18.56
N ASP A 201 12.45 8.12 18.04
CA ASP A 201 13.05 9.01 17.06
C ASP A 201 12.88 10.47 17.50
N PRO A 202 13.85 11.03 18.25
CA PRO A 202 13.80 12.41 18.70
C PRO A 202 14.07 13.41 17.56
N THR A 203 14.43 12.94 16.36
CA THR A 203 14.82 13.79 15.25
C THR A 203 13.63 14.25 14.40
N HIS A 204 12.44 13.69 14.63
CA HIS A 204 11.27 13.95 13.79
C HIS A 204 9.96 14.03 14.56
N ASP A 205 9.18 15.08 14.28
CA ASP A 205 7.83 15.26 14.82
C ASP A 205 6.78 14.64 13.90
N TYR A 206 6.35 13.43 14.21
CA TYR A 206 5.40 12.70 13.37
C TYR A 206 3.97 13.26 13.39
N ILE A 207 3.55 13.90 14.48
CA ILE A 207 2.19 14.38 14.63
C ILE A 207 2.23 15.90 14.67
N VAL A 208 1.81 16.53 13.58
CA VAL A 208 1.83 17.99 13.42
C VAL A 208 0.46 18.57 13.74
N THR A 209 0.43 19.63 14.56
CA THR A 209 -0.79 20.40 14.80
C THR A 209 -0.99 21.42 13.69
N VAL A 210 -2.13 21.34 13.01
CA VAL A 210 -2.57 22.37 12.06
C VAL A 210 -3.54 23.28 12.80
N ARG A 211 -3.05 24.48 13.15
CA ARG A 211 -3.79 25.45 13.99
C ARG A 211 -5.18 25.72 13.40
N GLY A 212 -6.20 25.59 14.22
CA GLY A 212 -7.60 25.82 13.83
C GLY A 212 -8.26 24.68 13.04
N HIS A 213 -7.51 23.65 12.62
CA HIS A 213 -8.05 22.60 11.74
C HIS A 213 -7.94 21.19 12.33
N GLY A 214 -6.84 20.84 13.01
CA GLY A 214 -6.69 19.50 13.57
C GLY A 214 -5.26 19.00 13.64
N LEU A 215 -5.08 17.70 13.42
CA LEU A 215 -3.77 17.02 13.44
C LEU A 215 -3.51 16.32 12.11
N ARG A 216 -2.24 16.21 11.74
CA ARG A 216 -1.80 15.47 10.57
C ARG A 216 -0.62 14.58 10.92
N LEU A 217 -0.56 13.38 10.35
CA LEU A 217 0.63 12.55 10.37
C LEU A 217 1.61 13.02 9.29
N GLU A 218 2.82 13.36 9.69
CA GLU A 218 3.99 13.53 8.83
C GLU A 218 4.90 12.34 8.98
N ASN A 219 4.79 11.40 8.06
CA ASN A 219 5.58 10.19 8.04
C ASN A 219 6.65 10.29 6.94
N PRO A 220 7.86 10.80 7.26
CA PRO A 220 8.91 10.96 6.27
C PRO A 220 9.37 9.59 5.80
N LEU A 221 9.98 9.58 4.64
CA LEU A 221 10.55 8.38 4.03
C LEU A 221 11.57 7.72 4.97
N GLY A 222 11.50 6.38 5.11
CA GLY A 222 12.53 5.60 5.79
C GLY A 222 13.88 5.76 5.08
N LYS A 223 14.96 5.96 5.84
CA LYS A 223 16.33 5.87 5.33
C LYS A 223 16.81 4.43 5.39
#